data_AF-E2B0V5-F1
#
_entry.id   AF-E2B0V5-F1
#
_cell.length_a   1.000
_cell.length_b   1.000
_cell.length_c   1.000
_cell.angle_alpha   90.00
_cell.angle_beta   90.00
_cell.angle_gamma   90.00
#
_symmetry.space_group_name_H-M   'P 1'
#
loop_
_entity.id
_entity.type
_entity.pdbx_description
1 polymer ?
#
loop_
_entity_poly.entity_id
_entity_poly.type
_entity_poly.pdbx_seq_one_letter_code
_entity_poly.pdbx_strand_id
1 'polypeptide(L)' 'MSADLKALLEAQTDIHGRMSRSVDNLRKMGVTNITAGAIQACLIILDNLWAKFEVQHELIRAALKDRFGE' A
#
# COMPACT_ATOMS: atom_id res chain seq x y z
N MET A 1 -1.89 -22.90 3.05
CA MET A 1 -1.69 -21.53 3.59
C MET A 1 -2.91 -21.23 4.44
N SER A 2 -2.77 -20.72 5.67
CA SER A 2 -3.94 -20.40 6.49
C SER A 2 -4.79 -19.33 5.77
N ALA A 3 -6.11 -19.35 6.00
CA ALA A 3 -7.02 -18.35 5.41
C ALA A 3 -6.60 -16.93 5.80
N ASP A 4 -6.12 -16.75 7.03
CA ASP A 4 -5.63 -15.46 7.54
C ASP A 4 -4.39 -14.96 6.79
N LEU A 5 -3.39 -15.82 6.55
CA LEU A 5 -2.19 -15.43 5.79
C LEU A 5 -2.53 -15.08 4.33
N LYS A 6 -3.52 -15.76 3.74
CA LYS A 6 -4.01 -15.41 2.39
C LYS A 6 -4.65 -14.03 2.37
N ALA A 7 -5.53 -13.74 3.32
CA ALA A 7 -6.14 -12.41 3.46
C ALA A 7 -5.08 -11.32 3.68
N LEU A 8 -4.04 -11.61 4.49
CA LEU A 8 -2.96 -10.66 4.73
C LEU A 8 -2.18 -10.32 3.46
N LEU A 9 -1.86 -11.32 2.63
CA LEU A 9 -1.13 -11.15 1.38
C LEU A 9 -1.97 -10.45 0.30
N GLU A 10 -3.27 -10.74 0.23
CA GLU A 10 -4.19 -10.05 -0.68
C GLU A 10 -4.30 -8.56 -0.32
N ALA A 11 -4.43 -8.24 0.98
CA ALA A 11 -4.44 -6.86 1.45
C ALA A 11 -3.11 -6.13 1.17
N GLN A 12 -1.95 -6.79 1.36
CA GLN A 12 -0.65 -6.22 1.00
C GLN A 12 -0.55 -5.89 -0.50
N THR A 13 -1.08 -6.79 -1.33
CA THR A 13 -1.09 -6.62 -2.79
C THR A 13 -1.97 -5.44 -3.21
N ASP A 14 -3.13 -5.26 -2.57
CA ASP A 14 -3.99 -4.10 -2.82
C ASP A 14 -3.30 -2.78 -2.46
N ILE A 15 -2.69 -2.69 -1.26
CA ILE A 15 -1.98 -1.48 -0.83
C ILE A 15 -0.86 -1.13 -1.82
N HIS A 16 -0.04 -2.11 -2.20
CA HIS A 16 0.99 -1.93 -3.21
C HIS A 16 0.41 -1.42 -4.55
N GLY A 17 -0.69 -2.02 -5.02
CA GLY A 17 -1.36 -1.61 -6.25
C GLY A 17 -1.96 -0.21 -6.20
N ARG A 18 -2.35 0.28 -5.01
CA ARG A 18 -2.79 1.66 -4.82
C ARG A 18 -1.63 2.63 -4.86
N MET A 19 -0.52 2.31 -4.18
CA MET A 19 0.69 3.13 -4.18
C MET A 19 1.29 3.27 -5.58
N SER A 20 1.38 2.17 -6.35
CA SER A 20 1.99 2.19 -7.69
C SER A 20 1.22 3.07 -8.67
N ARG A 21 -0.09 3.21 -8.49
CA ARG A 21 -0.97 4.02 -9.35
C ARG A 21 -1.07 5.49 -8.92
N SER A 22 -0.46 5.91 -7.82
CA SER A 22 -0.62 7.26 -7.28
C SER A 22 -0.23 8.37 -8.27
N VAL A 23 0.88 8.19 -8.99
CA VAL A 23 1.32 9.15 -10.01
C VAL A 23 0.44 9.10 -11.27
N ASP A 24 0.02 7.91 -11.70
CA ASP A 24 -0.89 7.76 -12.83
C ASP A 24 -2.25 8.41 -12.56
N ASN A 25 -2.73 8.33 -11.31
CA ASN A 25 -3.96 9.00 -10.90
C ASN A 25 -3.84 10.53 -10.99
N LEU A 26 -2.69 11.10 -10.60
CA LEU A 26 -2.42 12.52 -10.82
C LEU A 26 -2.39 12.87 -12.31
N ARG A 27 -1.73 12.06 -13.14
CA ARG A 27 -1.67 12.29 -14.60
C ARG A 27 -3.06 12.27 -15.24
N LYS A 28 -3.94 11.38 -14.80
CA LYS A 28 -5.34 11.27 -15.28
C LYS A 28 -6.19 12.51 -14.98
N MET A 29 -5.82 13.32 -13.98
CA MET A 29 -6.51 14.59 -13.72
C MET A 29 -6.26 15.63 -14.81
N GLY A 30 -5.22 15.46 -15.64
CA GLY A 30 -4.79 16.42 -16.66
C GLY A 30 -3.81 17.46 -16.11
N VAL A 31 -2.88 17.92 -16.97
CA VAL A 31 -1.73 18.76 -16.56
C VAL A 31 -2.16 20.03 -15.82
N THR A 32 -3.27 20.65 -16.22
CA THR A 32 -3.81 21.87 -15.59
C THR A 32 -4.31 21.65 -14.16
N ASN A 33 -4.61 20.41 -13.78
CA ASN A 33 -5.10 20.04 -12.46
C ASN A 33 -4.00 19.48 -11.53
N ILE A 34 -2.76 19.33 -12.02
CA ILE A 34 -1.60 18.95 -11.20
C ILE A 34 -1.08 20.21 -10.49
N THR A 35 -1.80 20.62 -9.46
CA THR A 35 -1.42 21.75 -8.60
C THR A 35 -0.54 21.28 -7.44
N ALA A 36 0.14 22.22 -6.77
CA ALA A 36 0.88 21.91 -5.53
C ALA A 36 -0.03 21.26 -4.47
N GLY A 37 -1.29 21.69 -4.37
CA GLY A 37 -2.27 21.08 -3.46
C GLY A 37 -2.62 19.64 -3.84
N ALA A 38 -2.77 19.34 -5.14
CA ALA A 38 -3.01 17.97 -5.61
C ALA A 38 -1.81 17.06 -5.34
N ILE A 39 -0.59 17.56 -5.53
CA ILE A 39 0.65 16.83 -5.20
C ILE A 39 0.72 16.57 -3.70
N GLN A 40 0.47 17.58 -2.85
CA GLN A 40 0.48 17.43 -1.40
C GLN A 40 -0.55 16.40 -0.92
N ALA A 41 -1.76 16.42 -1.48
CA ALA A 41 -2.78 15.42 -1.18
C ALA A 41 -2.35 14.00 -1.57
N CYS A 42 -1.71 13.85 -2.73
CA CYS A 42 -1.15 12.57 -3.17
C CYS A 42 -0.05 12.05 -2.22
N LEU A 43 0.85 12.92 -1.77
CA LEU A 43 1.88 12.59 -0.78
C LEU A 43 1.28 12.12 0.55
N ILE A 44 0.29 12.85 1.08
CA ILE A 44 -0.41 12.46 2.32
C ILE A 44 -1.06 11.08 2.16
N ILE A 45 -1.67 10.80 1.01
CA ILE A 45 -2.27 9.48 0.75
C ILE A 45 -1.19 8.40 0.70
N LEU A 46 -0.05 8.67 0.04
CA LEU A 46 1.08 7.74 -0.04
C LEU A 46 1.66 7.43 1.34
N ASP A 47 1.88 8.43 2.19
CA ASP A 47 2.41 8.24 3.55
C ASP A 47 1.47 7.36 4.38
N ASN A 48 0.16 7.60 4.29
CA ASN A 48 -0.84 6.78 4.98
C ASN A 48 -0.89 5.33 4.46
N LEU A 49 -0.72 5.13 3.15
CA LEU A 49 -0.65 3.79 2.57
C LEU A 49 0.65 3.08 2.97
N TRP A 50 1.77 3.80 3.02
CA TRP A 50 3.05 3.27 3.45
C TRP A 50 3.01 2.78 4.90
N ALA A 51 2.50 3.60 5.83
CA ALA A 51 2.36 3.19 7.23
C ALA A 51 1.51 1.92 7.38
N LYS A 52 0.42 1.78 6.60
CA LYS A 52 -0.38 0.54 6.56
C LYS A 52 0.39 -0.64 5.98
N PHE A 53 1.17 -0.41 4.93
CA PHE A 53 1.99 -1.44 4.30
C PHE A 53 3.05 -2.00 5.24
N GLU A 54 3.70 -1.14 6.05
CA GLU A 54 4.68 -1.55 7.06
C GLU A 54 4.04 -2.41 8.15
N VAL A 55 2.92 -1.96 8.73
CA VAL A 55 2.18 -2.75 9.74
C VAL A 55 1.77 -4.11 9.18
N GLN A 56 1.22 -4.13 7.97
CA GLN A 56 0.80 -5.36 7.31
C GLN A 56 1.98 -6.28 6.97
N HIS A 57 3.13 -5.71 6.59
CA HIS A 57 4.36 -6.46 6.35
C HIS A 57 4.81 -7.22 7.61
N GLU A 58 4.83 -6.57 8.77
CA GLU A 58 5.19 -7.20 10.03
C GLU A 58 4.21 -8.32 10.43
N LEU A 59 2.90 -8.13 10.19
CA LEU A 59 1.90 -9.18 10.41
C LEU A 59 2.15 -10.42 9.52
N ILE A 60 2.49 -10.22 8.25
CA ILE A 60 2.84 -11.30 7.33
C ILE A 60 4.11 -12.03 7.82
N ARG A 61 5.14 -11.28 8.22
CA ARG A 61 6.38 -11.86 8.75
C ARG A 61 6.12 -12.70 10.00
N ALA A 62 5.31 -12.20 10.94
CA ALA A 62 4.93 -12.93 12.14
C ALA A 62 4.19 -14.24 11.78
N ALA A 63 3.15 -14.16 10.95
CA ALA A 63 2.37 -15.33 10.52
C ALA A 63 3.20 -16.38 9.76
N LEU A 64 4.22 -15.95 9.01
CA LEU A 64 5.16 -16.86 8.33
C LEU A 64 6.20 -17.44 9.28
N LYS A 65 6.72 -16.66 10.24
CA LYS A 65 7.64 -17.15 11.27
C LYS A 65 6.99 -18.25 12.11
N ASP A 66 5.75 -18.06 12.53
CA ASP A 66 4.98 -19.07 13.25
C ASP A 66 4.78 -20.36 12.43
N ARG A 67 4.74 -20.23 11.10
CA ARG A 67 4.51 -21.35 10.19
C ARG A 67 5.78 -22.12 9.81
N PHE A 68 6.92 -21.45 9.73
CA PHE A 68 8.16 -22.00 9.17
C PHE A 68 9.35 -22.04 10.12
N GLY A 69 9.22 -21.47 11.33
CA GLY A 69 10.14 -21.58 12.46
C GLY A 69 11.58 -21.94 12.14
N GLU A 70 12.39 -20.92 11.81
CA GLU A 70 13.78 -20.89 12.27
C GLU A 70 13.85 -20.09 13.58
#